data_AF-A0A1F3XU68-F1
#
_entry.id   AF-A0A1F3XU68-F1
#
_cell.length_a   1.000
_cell.length_b   1.000
_cell.length_c   1.000
_cell.angle_alpha   90.00
_cell.angle_beta   90.00
_cell.angle_gamma   90.00
#
_symmetry.space_group_name_H-M   'P 1'
#
loop_
_entity.id
_entity.type
_entity.pdbx_description
1 polymer ?
#
loop_
_entity_poly.entity_id
_entity_poly.type
_entity_poly.pdbx_seq_one_letter_code
_entity_poly.pdbx_strand_id
1 'polypeptide(L)'
;MGVNVPLTFPPCTACAKSSCPMPAHCGVPGVRWMRDSSRRFLRHLSKKHAKAKEFTPYTQRPVELFIKHNLLPDLHEAFWFEVDEALGGTKAPLTARMGFLKRHLPGMKLLEVWPKLSAALLALEAGIPRRTIEAHRDIELGARAREEIIGSLGAHFGVFIYDRDKTKLARSLTSFDAFICAYTAMLSDTGRCLRAPSGFPEESGWIEIPHIGEE
;
A
#
# COMPACT_ATOMS: atom_id res chain seq x y z
N MET A 1 -6.46 -12.57 -6.86
CA MET A 1 -5.45 -12.90 -5.82
C MET A 1 -4.76 -11.62 -5.38
N GLY A 2 -4.85 -11.27 -4.10
CA GLY A 2 -4.11 -10.15 -3.52
C GLY A 2 -2.63 -10.49 -3.30
N VAL A 3 -1.72 -9.58 -3.63
CA VAL A 3 -0.27 -9.76 -3.47
C VAL A 3 0.42 -8.54 -2.86
N ASN A 4 1.37 -8.77 -1.95
CA ASN A 4 2.18 -7.71 -1.30
C ASN A 4 3.43 -7.34 -2.11
N VAL A 5 3.25 -6.96 -3.37
CA VAL A 5 4.34 -6.57 -4.26
C VAL A 5 3.82 -5.69 -5.40
N PRO A 6 4.59 -4.66 -5.81
CA PRO A 6 4.26 -3.84 -6.97
C PRO A 6 3.95 -4.66 -8.23
N LEU A 7 2.80 -4.38 -8.85
CA LEU A 7 2.37 -4.98 -10.12
C LEU A 7 2.75 -4.14 -11.34
N THR A 8 3.22 -2.92 -11.11
CA THR A 8 3.66 -1.95 -12.12
C THR A 8 5.04 -1.40 -11.77
N PHE A 9 5.80 -1.02 -12.79
CA PHE A 9 7.08 -0.35 -12.62
C PHE A 9 6.90 1.17 -12.47
N PRO A 10 7.86 1.87 -11.83
CA PRO A 10 7.94 3.33 -11.86
C PRO A 10 7.92 3.89 -13.29
N PRO A 11 7.33 5.08 -13.50
CA PRO A 11 7.11 5.63 -14.84
C PRO A 11 8.42 5.88 -15.62
N CYS A 12 9.53 6.18 -14.94
CA CYS A 12 10.81 6.37 -15.63
C CYS A 12 11.50 5.06 -16.00
N THR A 13 11.23 3.95 -15.31
CA THR A 13 11.89 2.65 -15.59
C THR A 13 11.41 2.05 -16.91
N ALA A 14 10.15 2.28 -17.28
CA ALA A 14 9.56 1.83 -18.54
C ALA A 14 9.63 2.90 -19.66
N CYS A 15 10.31 4.03 -19.42
CA CYS A 15 10.33 5.15 -20.35
C CYS A 15 11.19 4.84 -21.59
N ALA A 16 10.61 4.96 -22.78
CA ALA A 16 11.30 4.74 -24.06
C ALA A 16 11.78 6.04 -24.74
N LYS A 17 11.72 7.20 -24.06
CA LYS A 17 12.14 8.48 -24.65
C LYS A 17 13.67 8.50 -24.86
N SER A 18 14.09 8.93 -26.05
CA SER A 18 15.51 9.06 -26.41
C SER A 18 16.22 10.21 -25.68
N SER A 19 15.48 11.24 -25.25
CA SER A 19 16.01 12.34 -24.44
C SER A 19 15.11 12.61 -23.24
N CYS A 20 15.70 12.57 -22.05
CA CYS A 20 15.00 12.77 -20.79
C CYS A 20 15.07 14.24 -20.36
N PRO A 21 13.95 14.97 -20.31
CA PRO A 21 13.92 16.38 -19.88
C PRO A 21 13.98 16.53 -18.34
N MET A 22 14.29 15.45 -17.63
CA MET A 22 14.23 15.35 -16.16
C MET A 22 12.81 15.58 -15.58
N PRO A 23 12.55 15.20 -14.32
CA PRO A 23 11.19 15.27 -13.75
C PRO A 23 10.57 16.68 -13.74
N ALA A 24 11.40 17.73 -13.68
CA ALA A 24 10.97 19.13 -13.69
C ALA A 24 10.14 19.50 -14.94
N HIS A 25 10.51 18.98 -16.11
CA HIS A 25 9.87 19.28 -17.40
C HIS A 25 9.27 18.06 -18.10
N CYS A 26 9.29 16.90 -17.44
CA CYS A 26 8.72 15.68 -18.02
C CYS A 26 7.19 15.79 -18.19
N GLY A 27 6.72 15.41 -19.38
CA GLY A 27 5.30 15.33 -19.74
C GLY A 27 4.69 13.92 -19.63
N VAL A 28 5.46 12.91 -19.19
CA VAL A 28 4.90 11.57 -18.94
C VAL A 28 3.80 11.69 -17.86
N PRO A 29 2.58 11.17 -18.07
CA PRO A 29 1.46 11.39 -17.15
C PRO A 29 1.78 11.07 -15.69
N GLY A 30 2.41 9.92 -15.43
CA GLY A 30 2.86 9.53 -14.08
C GLY A 30 3.79 10.55 -13.44
N VAL A 31 4.82 11.00 -14.16
CA VAL A 31 5.81 11.96 -13.65
C VAL A 31 5.19 13.35 -13.43
N ARG A 32 4.32 13.79 -14.35
CA ARG A 32 3.57 15.04 -14.21
C ARG A 32 2.69 15.00 -12.97
N TRP A 33 1.93 13.93 -12.77
CA TRP A 33 1.08 13.75 -11.61
C TRP A 33 1.90 13.77 -10.31
N MET A 34 3.03 13.06 -10.27
CA MET A 34 3.93 13.05 -9.10
C MET A 34 4.45 14.45 -8.78
N ARG A 35 4.88 15.20 -9.79
CA ARG A 35 5.33 16.59 -9.63
C ARG A 35 4.24 17.49 -9.07
N ASP A 36 3.03 17.41 -9.64
CA ASP A 36 1.91 18.25 -9.23
C ASP A 36 1.41 17.87 -7.83
N SER A 37 1.39 16.57 -7.50
CA SER A 37 1.07 16.05 -6.16
C SER A 37 2.07 16.54 -5.10
N SER A 38 3.38 16.38 -5.34
CA SER A 38 4.43 16.85 -4.44
C SER A 38 4.39 18.36 -4.24
N ARG A 39 4.14 19.15 -5.31
CA ARG A 39 3.99 20.61 -5.20
C ARG A 39 2.80 21.01 -4.34
N ARG A 40 1.66 20.33 -4.49
CA ARG A 40 0.49 20.58 -3.64
C ARG A 40 0.81 20.27 -2.18
N PHE A 41 1.37 19.09 -1.90
CA PHE A 41 1.74 18.69 -0.55
C PHE A 41 2.70 19.69 0.12
N LEU A 42 3.75 20.11 -0.59
CA LEU A 42 4.72 21.10 -0.10
C LEU A 42 4.12 22.47 0.24
N ARG A 43 3.02 22.88 -0.42
CA ARG A 43 2.32 24.13 -0.10
C ARG A 43 1.58 24.07 1.23
N HIS A 44 1.14 22.87 1.64
CA HIS A 44 0.45 22.65 2.90
C HIS A 44 1.43 22.45 4.09
N LEU A 45 2.68 22.09 3.80
CA LEU A 45 3.73 22.00 4.81
C LEU A 45 4.28 23.39 5.20
N SER A 46 4.53 23.59 6.50
CA SER A 46 5.21 24.80 6.97
C SER A 46 6.62 24.93 6.35
N LYS A 47 7.11 26.16 6.13
CA LYS A 47 8.43 26.43 5.49
C LYS A 47 9.61 25.66 6.12
N LYS A 48 9.49 25.23 7.38
CA LYS A 48 10.49 24.43 8.11
C LYS A 48 10.62 22.98 7.58
N HIS A 49 9.56 22.44 6.97
CA HIS A 49 9.50 21.10 6.36
C HIS A 49 9.63 21.11 4.83
N ALA A 50 9.82 22.29 4.22
CA ALA A 50 9.94 22.46 2.77
C ALA A 50 11.20 21.84 2.14
N LYS A 51 12.05 21.18 2.94
CA LYS A 51 13.14 20.31 2.47
C LYS A 51 12.66 18.87 2.22
N ALA A 52 11.35 18.65 1.95
CA ALA A 52 10.89 17.32 1.56
C ALA A 52 11.66 16.91 0.30
N LYS A 53 12.29 15.74 0.35
CA LYS A 53 13.08 15.19 -0.76
C LYS A 53 12.25 15.23 -2.04
N GLU A 54 12.88 15.65 -3.14
CA GLU A 54 12.29 15.48 -4.47
C GLU A 54 11.91 14.01 -4.68
N PHE A 55 10.78 13.78 -5.34
CA PHE A 55 10.36 12.43 -5.67
C PHE A 55 11.29 11.82 -6.72
N THR A 56 11.46 10.51 -6.69
CA THR A 56 12.37 9.77 -7.56
C THR A 56 11.56 8.88 -8.51
N PRO A 57 11.13 9.36 -9.69
CA PRO A 57 10.19 8.63 -10.55
C PRO A 57 10.76 7.37 -11.21
N TYR A 58 12.04 7.07 -10.96
CA TYR A 58 12.71 5.83 -11.36
C TYR A 58 12.70 4.75 -10.26
N THR A 59 12.38 5.12 -9.01
CA THR A 59 12.17 4.16 -7.91
C THR A 59 10.74 4.18 -7.37
N GLN A 60 10.08 5.33 -7.43
CA GLN A 60 8.76 5.59 -6.87
C GLN A 60 7.65 5.62 -7.93
N ARG A 61 6.44 5.22 -7.53
CA ARG A 61 5.20 5.34 -8.30
C ARG A 61 4.28 6.44 -7.76
N PRO A 62 3.37 6.97 -8.60
CA PRO A 62 2.27 7.84 -8.18
C PRO A 62 1.50 7.36 -6.93
N VAL A 63 1.22 6.06 -6.80
CA VAL A 63 0.46 5.54 -5.65
C VAL A 63 1.21 5.69 -4.32
N GLU A 64 2.53 5.56 -4.32
CA GLU A 64 3.36 5.76 -3.12
C GLU A 64 3.33 7.22 -2.67
N LEU A 65 3.38 8.16 -3.61
CA LEU A 65 3.21 9.57 -3.30
C LEU A 65 1.77 9.90 -2.87
N PHE A 66 0.75 9.28 -3.47
CA PHE A 66 -0.63 9.44 -3.01
C PHE A 66 -0.77 9.02 -1.55
N ILE A 67 -0.26 7.85 -1.18
CA ILE A 67 -0.31 7.36 0.20
C ILE A 67 0.40 8.34 1.13
N LYS A 68 1.60 8.77 0.76
CA LYS A 68 2.41 9.67 1.58
C LYS A 68 1.82 11.07 1.73
N HIS A 69 1.25 11.64 0.67
CA HIS A 69 0.87 13.06 0.61
C HIS A 69 -0.62 13.31 0.84
N ASN A 70 -1.45 12.28 0.65
CA ASN A 70 -2.90 12.40 0.74
C ASN A 70 -3.45 11.47 1.82
N LEU A 71 -3.17 10.17 1.75
CA LEU A 71 -3.81 9.21 2.64
C LEU A 71 -3.29 9.27 4.08
N LEU A 72 -1.97 9.13 4.27
CA LEU A 72 -1.38 9.11 5.61
C LEU A 72 -1.63 10.40 6.38
N PRO A 73 -1.49 11.61 5.79
CA PRO A 73 -1.77 12.86 6.51
C PRO A 73 -3.20 12.98 7.05
N ASP A 74 -4.17 12.33 6.42
CA ASP A 74 -5.56 12.31 6.87
C ASP A 74 -5.80 11.28 8.01
N LEU A 75 -4.84 10.37 8.22
CA LEU A 75 -4.84 9.45 9.36
C LEU A 75 -4.12 10.07 10.56
N HIS A 76 -4.50 9.63 11.75
CA HIS A 76 -3.78 9.98 12.97
C HIS A 76 -2.29 9.55 12.87
N GLU A 77 -1.36 10.38 13.33
CA GLU A 77 0.10 10.21 13.17
C GLU A 77 0.64 8.85 13.65
N ALA A 78 -0.04 8.26 14.64
CA ALA A 78 0.19 6.90 15.14
C ALA A 78 0.19 5.82 14.06
N PHE A 79 -0.53 6.03 12.97
CA PHE A 79 -0.68 5.10 11.87
C PHE A 79 0.26 5.40 10.72
N TRP A 80 1.13 6.41 10.87
CA TRP A 80 2.10 6.76 9.84
C TRP A 80 3.24 5.75 9.82
N PHE A 81 3.68 5.44 8.61
CA PHE A 81 4.81 4.56 8.40
C PHE A 81 5.58 4.96 7.15
N GLU A 82 6.84 4.52 7.09
CA GLU A 82 7.66 4.66 5.90
C GLU A 82 7.05 3.91 4.72
N VAL A 83 6.84 4.64 3.63
CA VAL A 83 6.26 4.14 2.38
C VAL A 83 7.40 3.53 1.55
N ASP A 84 7.43 2.21 1.46
CA ASP A 84 8.35 1.46 0.60
C ASP A 84 8.18 1.85 -0.88
N GLU A 85 9.28 2.13 -1.57
CA GLU A 85 9.29 2.47 -2.99
C GLU A 85 9.24 1.20 -3.87
N ALA A 86 8.57 1.25 -5.02
CA ALA A 86 8.41 0.07 -5.88
C ALA A 86 9.73 -0.58 -6.31
N LEU A 87 10.75 0.23 -6.57
CA LEU A 87 12.12 -0.22 -6.84
C LEU A 87 13.11 0.27 -5.77
N GLY A 88 12.64 0.44 -4.53
CA GLY A 88 13.50 0.61 -3.36
C GLY A 88 14.20 -0.71 -2.97
N GLY A 89 15.13 -0.64 -2.01
CA GLY A 89 16.10 -1.71 -1.70
C GLY A 89 15.53 -3.13 -1.63
N THR A 90 14.51 -3.38 -0.80
CA THR A 90 13.96 -4.73 -0.61
C THR A 90 12.86 -5.10 -1.61
N LYS A 91 12.15 -4.10 -2.18
CA LYS A 91 11.02 -4.31 -3.10
C LYS A 91 11.45 -4.51 -4.54
N ALA A 92 12.55 -3.90 -5.00
CA ALA A 92 13.03 -4.03 -6.38
C ALA A 92 13.13 -5.49 -6.90
N PRO A 93 13.79 -6.44 -6.20
CA PRO A 93 13.87 -7.82 -6.68
C PRO A 93 12.51 -8.54 -6.66
N LEU A 94 11.61 -8.17 -5.75
CA LEU A 94 10.26 -8.74 -5.68
C LEU A 94 9.40 -8.22 -6.84
N THR A 95 9.47 -6.92 -7.14
CA THR A 95 8.78 -6.28 -8.27
C THR A 95 9.21 -6.91 -9.59
N ALA A 96 10.52 -7.11 -9.81
CA ALA A 96 11.03 -7.79 -10.99
C ALA A 96 10.52 -9.23 -11.12
N ARG A 97 10.54 -10.01 -10.01
CA ARG A 97 10.00 -11.37 -9.97
C ARG A 97 8.50 -11.39 -10.25
N MET A 98 7.73 -10.47 -9.68
CA MET A 98 6.29 -10.41 -9.93
C MET A 98 5.98 -10.03 -11.38
N GLY A 99 6.76 -9.13 -11.98
CA GLY A 99 6.68 -8.83 -13.41
C GLY A 99 6.90 -10.06 -14.29
N PHE A 100 7.83 -10.96 -13.90
CA PHE A 100 8.00 -12.27 -14.55
C PHE A 100 6.79 -13.18 -14.32
N LEU A 101 6.36 -13.36 -13.07
CA LEU A 101 5.25 -14.26 -12.70
C LEU A 101 3.93 -13.84 -13.36
N LYS A 102 3.64 -12.54 -13.46
CA LYS A 102 2.44 -12.01 -14.11
C LYS A 102 2.30 -12.47 -15.56
N ARG A 103 3.42 -12.65 -16.29
CA ARG A 103 3.42 -13.20 -17.66
C ARG A 103 3.16 -14.70 -17.73
N HIS A 104 3.38 -15.42 -16.63
CA HIS A 104 3.25 -16.88 -16.52
C HIS A 104 2.00 -17.32 -15.76
N LEU A 105 1.18 -16.38 -15.29
CA LEU A 105 -0.11 -16.63 -14.62
C LEU A 105 -1.26 -16.06 -15.46
N PRO A 106 -1.45 -16.51 -16.72
CA PRO A 106 -2.50 -15.99 -17.58
C PRO A 106 -3.88 -16.29 -16.97
N GLY A 107 -4.81 -15.33 -17.07
CA GLY A 107 -6.17 -15.46 -16.53
C GLY A 107 -6.32 -15.21 -15.03
N MET A 108 -5.21 -15.07 -14.28
CA MET A 108 -5.29 -14.73 -12.86
C MET A 108 -5.36 -13.21 -12.67
N LYS A 109 -6.48 -12.70 -12.15
CA LYS A 109 -6.59 -11.30 -11.71
C LYS A 109 -5.71 -11.11 -10.47
N LEU A 110 -4.58 -10.42 -10.64
CA LEU A 110 -3.70 -10.00 -9.55
C LEU A 110 -4.14 -8.63 -9.06
N LEU A 111 -4.25 -8.49 -7.73
CA LEU A 111 -4.55 -7.25 -7.05
C LEU A 111 -3.35 -6.88 -6.18
N GLU A 112 -2.86 -5.66 -6.31
CA GLU A 112 -1.78 -5.19 -5.45
C GLU A 112 -2.37 -4.75 -4.11
N VAL A 113 -1.85 -5.27 -3.01
CA VAL A 113 -2.29 -4.92 -1.66
C VAL A 113 -1.08 -4.53 -0.83
N TRP A 114 -1.23 -3.48 -0.04
CA TRP A 114 -0.27 -3.17 1.01
C TRP A 114 -0.81 -3.65 2.36
N PRO A 115 -0.36 -4.81 2.88
CA PRO A 115 -0.96 -5.41 4.07
C PRO A 115 -0.75 -4.57 5.32
N LYS A 116 0.37 -3.84 5.42
CA LYS A 116 0.61 -2.91 6.52
C LYS A 116 -0.44 -1.78 6.55
N LEU A 117 -0.73 -1.16 5.40
CA LEU A 117 -1.77 -0.14 5.27
C LEU A 117 -3.16 -0.73 5.55
N SER A 118 -3.46 -1.87 4.92
CA SER A 118 -4.77 -2.50 5.03
C SER A 118 -5.07 -2.94 6.46
N ALA A 119 -4.10 -3.55 7.14
CA ALA A 119 -4.24 -3.91 8.55
C ALA A 119 -4.42 -2.69 9.44
N ALA A 120 -3.71 -1.58 9.19
CA ALA A 120 -3.86 -0.35 9.96
C ALA A 120 -5.28 0.25 9.83
N LEU A 121 -5.80 0.33 8.59
CA LEU A 121 -7.14 0.85 8.30
C LEU A 121 -8.24 -0.04 8.91
N LEU A 122 -8.16 -1.35 8.69
CA LEU A 122 -9.13 -2.30 9.23
C LEU A 122 -9.11 -2.35 10.76
N ALA A 123 -7.93 -2.21 11.36
CA ALA A 123 -7.78 -2.16 12.81
C ALA A 123 -8.33 -0.85 13.39
N LEU A 124 -8.20 0.27 12.68
CA LEU A 124 -8.84 1.54 13.05
C LEU A 124 -10.37 1.43 13.02
N GLU A 125 -10.93 0.86 11.96
CA GLU A 125 -12.38 0.62 11.82
C GLU A 125 -12.92 -0.31 12.90
N ALA A 126 -12.19 -1.39 13.22
CA ALA A 126 -12.56 -2.33 14.27
C ALA A 126 -12.27 -1.85 15.70
N GLY A 127 -11.78 -0.62 15.89
CA GLY A 127 -11.50 -0.04 17.22
C GLY A 127 -10.35 -0.71 17.97
N ILE A 128 -9.41 -1.33 17.26
CA ILE A 128 -8.27 -2.05 17.87
C ILE A 128 -7.28 -1.04 18.46
N PRO A 129 -6.74 -1.28 19.67
CA PRO A 129 -5.76 -0.39 20.28
C PRO A 129 -4.52 -0.16 19.42
N ARG A 130 -4.09 1.10 19.35
CA ARG A 130 -2.86 1.54 18.63
C ARG A 130 -1.64 0.65 18.91
N ARG A 131 -1.39 0.32 20.18
CA ARG A 131 -0.24 -0.52 20.59
C ARG A 131 -0.21 -1.88 19.88
N THR A 132 -1.38 -2.45 19.60
CA THR A 132 -1.52 -3.73 18.91
C THR A 132 -1.10 -3.58 17.45
N ILE A 133 -1.46 -2.45 16.84
CA ILE A 133 -1.12 -2.11 15.46
C ILE A 133 0.36 -1.78 15.31
N GLU A 134 0.99 -1.13 16.29
CA GLU A 134 2.43 -0.91 16.27
C GLU A 134 3.21 -2.23 16.47
N ALA A 135 2.72 -3.09 17.36
CA ALA A 135 3.39 -4.33 17.73
C ALA A 135 3.23 -5.47 16.71
N HIS A 136 2.26 -5.47 15.79
CA HIS A 136 1.96 -6.64 14.94
C HIS A 136 3.13 -7.13 14.05
N ARG A 137 4.14 -6.30 13.82
CA ARG A 137 5.37 -6.64 13.07
C ARG A 137 6.58 -6.89 13.96
N ASP A 138 6.45 -6.71 15.27
CA ASP A 138 7.49 -6.99 16.25
C ASP A 138 7.83 -8.49 16.29
N ILE A 139 9.09 -8.80 16.61
CA ILE A 139 9.60 -10.17 16.65
C ILE A 139 9.02 -10.94 17.85
N GLU A 140 8.89 -10.28 19.01
CA GLU A 140 8.49 -10.91 20.26
C GLU A 140 6.97 -10.78 20.49
N LEU A 141 6.45 -9.56 20.36
CA LEU A 141 5.05 -9.22 20.65
C LEU A 141 4.12 -9.42 19.45
N GLY A 142 4.68 -9.50 18.24
CA GLY A 142 3.89 -9.47 17.01
C GLY A 142 2.94 -10.64 16.86
N ALA A 143 3.28 -11.84 17.37
CA ALA A 143 2.38 -12.97 17.29
C ALA A 143 1.07 -12.72 18.04
N ARG A 144 1.16 -12.21 19.28
CA ARG A 144 -0.01 -11.87 20.10
C ARG A 144 -0.83 -10.75 19.47
N ALA A 145 -0.16 -9.70 18.98
CA ALA A 145 -0.83 -8.58 18.33
C ALA A 145 -1.59 -9.01 17.05
N ARG A 146 -0.98 -9.89 16.23
CA ARG A 146 -1.64 -10.46 15.04
C ARG A 146 -2.85 -11.33 15.40
N GLU A 147 -2.77 -12.09 16.49
CA GLU A 147 -3.91 -12.88 16.99
C GLU A 147 -5.08 -11.99 17.45
N GLU A 148 -4.78 -10.90 18.17
CA GLU A 148 -5.78 -9.90 18.57
C GLU A 148 -6.41 -9.21 17.35
N ILE A 149 -5.62 -8.88 16.33
CA ILE A 149 -6.13 -8.32 15.06
C ILE A 149 -7.04 -9.32 14.37
N ILE A 150 -6.60 -10.56 14.15
CA ILE A 150 -7.40 -11.60 13.48
C ILE A 150 -8.71 -11.85 14.24
N GLY A 151 -8.67 -11.93 15.57
CA GLY A 151 -9.85 -12.11 16.41
C GLY A 151 -10.84 -10.97 16.27
N SER A 152 -10.35 -9.73 16.31
CA SER A 152 -11.18 -8.52 16.15
C SER A 152 -11.79 -8.42 14.76
N LEU A 153 -11.04 -8.75 13.71
CA LEU A 153 -11.55 -8.79 12.34
C LEU A 153 -12.66 -9.85 12.17
N GLY A 154 -12.51 -11.01 12.80
CA GLY A 154 -13.53 -12.05 12.78
C GLY A 154 -14.83 -11.61 13.45
N ALA A 155 -14.74 -10.92 14.59
CA ALA A 155 -15.90 -10.41 15.32
C ALA A 155 -16.58 -9.22 14.61
N HIS A 156 -15.80 -8.28 14.08
CA HIS A 156 -16.32 -7.04 13.50
C HIS A 156 -16.81 -7.21 12.05
N PHE A 157 -16.13 -8.05 11.25
CA PHE A 157 -16.43 -8.21 9.83
C PHE A 157 -17.02 -9.58 9.46
N GLY A 158 -17.34 -10.43 10.44
CA GLY A 158 -17.96 -11.73 10.20
C GLY A 158 -17.05 -12.76 9.52
N VAL A 159 -15.73 -12.60 9.61
CA VAL A 159 -14.76 -13.55 9.02
C VAL A 159 -14.61 -14.76 9.93
N PHE A 160 -15.15 -15.90 9.53
CA PHE A 160 -15.00 -17.15 10.27
C PHE A 160 -13.61 -17.77 10.04
N ILE A 161 -12.86 -17.96 11.12
CA ILE A 161 -11.53 -18.59 11.11
C ILE A 161 -11.46 -19.56 12.27
N TYR A 162 -11.08 -20.81 12.02
CA TYR A 162 -10.85 -21.80 13.07
C TYR A 162 -9.70 -21.36 13.97
N ASP A 163 -9.80 -21.59 15.28
CA ASP A 163 -8.78 -21.15 16.24
C ASP A 163 -7.39 -21.70 15.91
N ARG A 164 -7.31 -22.95 15.45
CA ARG A 164 -6.05 -23.56 14.99
C ARG A 164 -5.41 -22.75 13.85
N ASP A 165 -6.20 -22.18 12.95
CA ASP A 165 -5.69 -21.41 11.82
C ASP A 165 -5.39 -19.96 12.23
N LYS A 166 -6.15 -19.36 13.17
CA LYS A 166 -5.79 -18.07 13.77
C LYS A 166 -4.37 -18.11 14.33
N THR A 167 -4.04 -19.16 15.11
CA THR A 167 -2.69 -19.32 15.67
C THR A 167 -1.61 -19.44 14.58
N LYS A 168 -1.87 -20.18 13.49
CA LYS A 168 -0.91 -20.30 12.38
C LYS A 168 -0.69 -18.97 11.66
N LEU A 169 -1.77 -18.25 11.37
CA LEU A 169 -1.72 -16.94 10.74
C LEU A 169 -0.97 -15.95 11.62
N ALA A 170 -1.21 -15.96 12.93
CA ALA A 170 -0.57 -15.08 13.90
C ALA A 170 0.93 -15.36 14.10
N ARG A 171 1.37 -16.62 14.04
CA ARG A 171 2.79 -16.97 14.29
C ARG A 171 3.75 -16.51 13.18
N SER A 172 3.27 -16.36 11.95
CA SER A 172 4.10 -15.99 10.79
C SER A 172 3.65 -14.65 10.22
N LEU A 173 4.54 -13.66 10.20
CA LEU A 173 4.25 -12.37 9.58
C LEU A 173 3.86 -12.52 8.10
N THR A 174 4.51 -13.44 7.38
CA THR A 174 4.18 -13.71 5.97
C THR A 174 2.77 -14.29 5.82
N SER A 175 2.37 -15.20 6.72
CA SER A 175 1.02 -15.79 6.69
C SER A 175 -0.04 -14.75 7.04
N PHE A 176 0.24 -13.88 8.02
CA PHE A 176 -0.62 -12.75 8.35
C PHE A 176 -0.74 -11.77 7.18
N ASP A 177 0.37 -11.33 6.59
CA ASP A 177 0.35 -10.44 5.42
C ASP A 177 -0.44 -11.06 4.26
N ALA A 178 -0.28 -12.37 4.01
CA ALA A 178 -1.04 -13.10 2.99
C ALA A 178 -2.55 -13.13 3.29
N PHE A 179 -2.93 -13.35 4.56
CA PHE A 179 -4.32 -13.27 4.99
C PHE A 179 -4.90 -11.87 4.76
N ILE A 180 -4.19 -10.82 5.16
CA ILE A 180 -4.63 -9.42 4.92
C ILE A 180 -4.75 -9.13 3.42
N CYS A 181 -3.82 -9.63 2.59
CA CYS A 181 -3.91 -9.49 1.14
C CYS A 181 -5.14 -10.20 0.56
N ALA A 182 -5.42 -11.42 1.02
CA ALA A 182 -6.59 -12.18 0.58
C ALA A 182 -7.91 -11.51 1.02
N TYR A 183 -7.96 -11.03 2.27
CA TYR A 183 -9.11 -10.33 2.79
C TYR A 183 -9.37 -9.01 2.06
N THR A 184 -8.33 -8.21 1.82
CA THR A 184 -8.44 -6.96 1.03
C THR A 184 -8.88 -7.24 -0.41
N ALA A 185 -8.42 -8.34 -1.02
CA ALA A 185 -8.89 -8.75 -2.35
C ALA A 185 -10.38 -9.11 -2.36
N MET A 186 -10.91 -9.69 -1.28
CA MET A 186 -12.35 -9.94 -1.11
C MET A 186 -13.14 -8.64 -0.89
N LEU A 187 -12.60 -7.69 -0.14
CA LEU A 187 -13.19 -6.35 -0.02
C LEU A 187 -13.25 -5.62 -1.37
N SER A 188 -12.19 -5.72 -2.17
CA SER A 188 -12.17 -5.15 -3.53
C SER A 188 -13.27 -5.76 -4.42
N ASP A 189 -13.44 -7.08 -4.37
CA ASP A 189 -14.49 -7.79 -5.13
C ASP A 189 -15.92 -7.37 -4.73
N THR A 190 -16.11 -7.01 -3.46
CA THR A 190 -17.38 -6.51 -2.92
C THR A 190 -17.52 -4.98 -2.99
N GLY A 191 -16.60 -4.27 -3.64
CA GLY A 191 -16.66 -2.81 -3.81
C GLY A 191 -16.32 -2.00 -2.56
N ARG A 192 -15.72 -2.62 -1.53
CA ARG A 192 -15.35 -2.01 -0.25
C ARG A 192 -13.90 -1.48 -0.22
N CYS A 193 -13.34 -1.18 -1.38
CA CYS A 193 -12.03 -0.55 -1.52
C CYS A 193 -12.14 0.82 -2.19
N LEU A 194 -11.20 1.71 -1.85
CA LEU A 194 -11.07 3.02 -2.45
C LEU A 194 -10.82 2.91 -3.95
N ARG A 195 -11.50 3.77 -4.72
CA ARG A 195 -11.17 4.01 -6.12
C ARG A 195 -9.99 4.97 -6.21
N ALA A 196 -9.22 4.85 -7.29
CA ALA A 196 -8.20 5.82 -7.62
C ALA A 196 -8.82 7.24 -7.68
N PRO A 197 -8.15 8.26 -7.11
CA PRO A 197 -8.68 9.62 -7.12
C PRO A 197 -8.75 10.17 -8.56
N SER A 198 -9.64 11.14 -8.76
CA SER A 198 -9.77 11.81 -10.06
C SER A 198 -8.42 12.34 -10.56
N GLY A 199 -8.10 12.03 -11.81
CA GLY A 199 -6.84 12.41 -12.45
C GLY A 199 -5.62 11.56 -12.07
N PHE A 200 -5.78 10.47 -11.31
CA PHE A 200 -4.69 9.50 -11.10
C PHE A 200 -4.27 8.84 -12.44
N PRO A 201 -2.96 8.68 -12.71
CA PRO A 201 -2.48 8.06 -13.94
C PRO A 201 -2.66 6.54 -13.90
N GLU A 202 -3.71 6.00 -14.53
CA GLU A 202 -4.10 4.58 -14.51
C GLU A 202 -2.93 3.62 -14.81
N GLU A 203 -2.13 3.92 -15.84
CA GLU A 203 -0.96 3.14 -16.25
C GLU A 203 0.12 2.99 -15.16
N SER A 204 0.06 3.81 -14.12
CA SER A 204 1.01 3.76 -13.01
C SER A 204 0.67 2.69 -11.97
N GLY A 205 -0.49 2.04 -12.10
CA GLY A 205 -0.95 0.97 -11.21
C GLY A 205 -1.52 1.52 -9.90
N TRP A 206 -2.81 1.27 -9.68
CA TRP A 206 -3.47 1.48 -8.40
C TRP A 206 -3.26 0.28 -7.47
N ILE A 207 -3.42 0.49 -6.17
CA ILE A 207 -3.42 -0.59 -5.17
C ILE A 207 -4.79 -0.66 -4.50
N GLU A 208 -5.17 -1.84 -4.02
CA GLU A 208 -6.40 -2.00 -3.25
C GLU A 208 -6.19 -1.47 -1.83
N ILE A 209 -7.06 -0.55 -1.41
CA ILE A 209 -7.04 0.09 -0.09
C ILE A 209 -8.44 -0.05 0.51
N PRO A 210 -8.62 -0.71 1.67
CA PRO A 210 -9.92 -0.77 2.34
C PRO A 210 -10.52 0.63 2.56
N HIS A 211 -11.80 0.80 2.29
CA HIS A 211 -12.53 2.01 2.66
C HIS A 211 -12.93 1.95 4.14
N ILE A 212 -12.58 2.97 4.91
CA ILE A 212 -12.98 3.13 6.31
C ILE A 212 -14.09 4.20 6.40
N GLY A 213 -15.27 3.85 6.90
CA GLY A 213 -16.41 4.77 7.01
C GLY A 213 -17.76 4.07 6.83
N GLU A 214 -18.78 4.61 7.51
CA GLU A 214 -20.16 4.09 7.57
C GLU A 214 -20.84 4.06 6.19
N GLU A 215 -21.66 3.03 5.95
CA GLU A 215 -22.69 3.04 4.90
C GLU A 215 -23.70 4.18 5.10
#